data_AF-A0A173XS88-F1
#
_entry.id   AF-A0A173XS88-F1
#
_cell.length_a   1.000
_cell.length_b   1.000
_cell.length_c   1.000
_cell.angle_alpha   90.00
_cell.angle_beta   90.00
_cell.angle_gamma   90.00
#
_symmetry.space_group_name_H-M   'P 1'
#
loop_
_entity.id
_entity.type
_entity.pdbx_description
1 polymer ?
#
loop_
_entity_poly.entity_id
_entity_poly.type
_entity_poly.pdbx_seq_one_letter_code
_entity_poly.pdbx_strand_id
1 'polypeptide(L)' 'MDNRSLSHTRWKCQYHIVFIPKYRKKVLYGKVKEDVREILSTLCKYKGVDIIAGAVCVDHVHLSVAIPPKLSVASSMGY' A
#
# COMPACT_ATOMS: atom_id res chain seq x y z
N MET A 1 14.67 15.65 6.81
CA MET A 1 13.55 16.07 5.93
C MET A 1 13.37 15.01 4.86
N ASP A 2 12.15 14.57 4.58
CA ASP A 2 11.86 13.57 3.54
C ASP A 2 12.35 14.11 2.18
N ASN A 3 13.43 13.55 1.63
CA ASN A 3 14.16 14.11 0.49
C ASN A 3 13.64 13.60 -0.88
N ARG A 4 12.37 13.20 -0.97
CA ARG A 4 11.84 12.61 -2.21
C ARG A 4 11.70 13.68 -3.31
N SER A 5 12.23 13.37 -4.50
CA SER A 5 12.20 14.26 -5.66
C SER A 5 11.96 13.52 -6.96
N LEU A 6 11.27 14.18 -7.87
CA LEU A 6 11.26 13.93 -9.31
C LEU A 6 12.04 15.07 -10.00
N SER A 7 12.21 15.01 -11.32
CA SER A 7 13.00 15.98 -12.10
C SER A 7 12.66 17.45 -11.82
N HIS A 8 11.37 17.75 -11.59
CA HIS A 8 10.88 19.12 -11.35
C HIS A 8 9.93 19.23 -10.16
N THR A 9 9.96 18.27 -9.22
CA THR A 9 8.99 18.25 -8.11
C THR A 9 9.60 17.64 -6.85
N ARG A 10 9.52 18.37 -5.74
CA ARG A 10 9.71 17.83 -4.38
C ARG A 10 8.36 17.44 -3.83
N TRP A 11 8.26 16.29 -3.17
CA TRP A 11 6.95 15.77 -2.79
C TRP A 11 6.99 14.99 -1.48
N LYS A 12 5.87 15.08 -0.75
CA LYS A 12 5.54 14.26 0.42
C LYS A 12 4.07 13.85 0.31
N CYS A 13 3.82 12.83 -0.50
CA CYS A 13 2.49 12.32 -0.78
C CYS A 13 2.34 10.97 -0.08
N GLN A 14 1.87 11.01 1.16
CA GLN A 14 1.64 9.82 1.97
C GLN A 14 0.14 9.61 2.12
N TYR A 15 -0.32 8.39 1.89
CA TYR A 15 -1.73 8.02 1.93
C TYR A 15 -1.93 6.87 2.91
N HIS A 16 -2.99 6.97 3.71
CA HIS A 16 -3.50 5.85 4.50
C HIS A 16 -4.63 5.18 3.73
N ILE A 17 -4.38 3.96 3.30
CA ILE A 17 -5.29 3.15 2.50
C ILE A 17 -5.77 2.00 3.37
N VAL A 18 -7.09 1.80 3.40
CA VAL A 18 -7.73 0.70 4.11
C VAL A 18 -8.70 0.01 3.18
N PHE A 19 -8.62 -1.32 3.13
CA PHE A 19 -9.59 -2.14 2.43
C PHE A 19 -9.92 -3.40 3.23
N ILE A 20 -11.08 -3.96 2.93
CA ILE A 20 -11.64 -5.12 3.63
C ILE A 20 -11.81 -6.29 2.66
N PRO A 21 -11.71 -7.54 3.14
CA PRO A 21 -12.17 -8.69 2.37
C PRO A 21 -13.68 -8.59 2.17
N LYS A 22 -14.18 -9.22 1.11
CA LYS A 22 -15.62 -9.21 0.77
C LYS A 22 -16.46 -9.65 1.97
N TYR A 23 -17.48 -8.87 2.30
CA TYR A 23 -18.34 -9.05 3.49
C TYR A 23 -17.61 -8.97 4.85
N ARG A 24 -16.42 -8.36 4.90
CA ARG A 24 -15.60 -8.23 6.12
C ARG A 24 -15.33 -9.57 6.81
N LYS A 25 -15.21 -10.64 6.01
CA LYS A 25 -14.93 -11.98 6.53
C LYS A 25 -13.57 -11.98 7.25
N LYS A 26 -13.50 -12.65 8.39
CA LYS A 26 -12.29 -12.83 9.19
C LYS A 26 -11.37 -13.88 8.56
N VAL A 27 -10.84 -13.63 7.36
CA VAL A 27 -10.09 -14.62 6.54
C VAL A 27 -8.58 -14.34 6.44
N LEU A 28 -8.13 -13.17 6.91
CA LEU A 28 -6.75 -12.73 6.77
C LEU A 28 -5.90 -13.19 7.99
N TYR A 29 -5.73 -14.50 8.14
CA TYR A 29 -4.96 -15.10 9.24
C TYR A 29 -4.12 -16.29 8.75
N GLY A 30 -3.18 -16.75 9.59
CA GLY A 30 -2.24 -17.82 9.24
C GLY A 30 -1.49 -17.53 7.95
N LYS A 31 -1.39 -18.54 7.08
CA LYS A 31 -0.70 -18.44 5.79
C LYS A 31 -1.26 -17.33 4.88
N VAL A 32 -2.58 -17.13 4.87
CA VAL A 32 -3.21 -16.09 4.02
C VAL A 32 -2.72 -14.69 4.39
N LYS A 33 -2.49 -14.44 5.68
CA LYS A 33 -1.94 -13.15 6.14
C LYS A 33 -0.51 -12.93 5.65
N GLU A 34 0.31 -13.97 5.66
CA GLU A 34 1.70 -13.92 5.20
C GLU A 34 1.77 -13.70 3.69
N ASP A 35 1.01 -14.48 2.93
CA ASP A 35 0.91 -14.37 1.47
C ASP A 35 0.45 -12.96 1.06
N VAL A 36 -0.61 -12.43 1.71
CA VAL A 36 -1.11 -11.07 1.43
C VAL A 36 -0.04 -10.01 1.71
N ARG A 37 0.72 -10.15 2.79
CA ARG A 37 1.80 -9.21 3.11
C ARG A 37 2.90 -9.23 2.05
N GLU A 38 3.30 -10.41 1.61
CA GLU A 38 4.33 -10.58 0.58
C GLU A 38 3.86 -10.02 -0.78
N ILE A 39 2.64 -10.39 -1.20
CA ILE A 39 2.04 -9.90 -2.45
C ILE A 39 1.97 -8.38 -2.46
N LEU A 40 1.41 -7.76 -1.40
CA LEU A 40 1.29 -6.30 -1.33
C LEU A 40 2.66 -5.59 -1.38
N SER A 41 3.66 -6.15 -0.69
CA SER A 41 5.03 -5.64 -0.75
C SER A 41 5.60 -5.71 -2.18
N THR A 42 5.41 -6.83 -2.87
CA THR A 42 5.89 -7.04 -4.24
C THR A 42 5.20 -6.10 -5.23
N LEU A 43 3.87 -5.95 -5.15
CA LEU A 43 3.12 -5.05 -6.03
C LEU A 43 3.51 -3.58 -5.83
N CYS A 44 3.73 -3.15 -4.58
CA CYS A 44 4.20 -1.79 -4.29
C CYS A 44 5.59 -1.54 -4.88
N LYS A 45 6.52 -2.51 -4.77
CA LYS A 45 7.85 -2.43 -5.38
C LYS A 45 7.76 -2.29 -6.90
N TYR A 46 6.91 -3.06 -7.57
CA TYR A 46 6.74 -2.98 -9.02
C TYR A 46 6.23 -1.62 -9.50
N LYS A 47 5.37 -0.94 -8.73
CA LYS A 47 4.90 0.42 -9.06
C LYS A 47 5.82 1.54 -8.56
N GLY A 48 6.92 1.22 -7.88
CA GLY A 48 7.81 2.21 -7.25
C GLY A 48 7.12 3.02 -6.14
N VAL A 49 6.23 2.37 -5.40
CA VAL A 49 5.51 2.92 -4.25
C VAL A 49 6.18 2.42 -2.97
N ASP A 50 6.51 3.34 -2.06
CA ASP A 50 7.14 2.97 -0.79
C ASP A 50 6.08 2.65 0.25
N ILE A 51 6.21 1.51 0.94
CA ILE A 51 5.40 1.21 2.14
C ILE A 51 6.11 1.81 3.35
N ILE A 52 5.45 2.74 4.03
CA ILE A 52 5.95 3.37 5.27
C ILE A 52 5.59 2.52 6.48
N ALA A 53 4.35 2.04 6.52
CA ALA A 53 3.83 1.14 7.54
C ALA A 53 2.70 0.31 6.94
N GLY A 54 2.50 -0.90 7.45
CA GLY A 54 1.40 -1.75 7.02
C GLY A 54 1.03 -2.77 8.08
N ALA A 55 -0.25 -3.04 8.21
CA ALA A 55 -0.80 -4.05 9.11
C ALA A 55 -1.89 -4.84 8.39
N VAL A 56 -1.74 -6.17 8.39
CA VAL A 56 -2.79 -7.10 7.95
C VAL A 56 -3.49 -7.60 9.21
N CYS A 57 -4.71 -7.10 9.41
CA CYS A 57 -5.63 -7.53 10.46
C CYS A 57 -6.54 -8.62 9.91
N VAL A 58 -7.20 -9.36 10.82
CA VAL A 58 -7.97 -10.57 10.45
C VAL A 58 -9.12 -10.27 9.47
N ASP A 59 -9.68 -9.07 9.51
CA ASP A 59 -10.83 -8.63 8.73
C ASP A 59 -10.59 -7.35 7.90
N HIS A 60 -9.36 -6.81 7.86
CA HIS A 60 -9.02 -5.62 7.08
C HIS A 60 -7.50 -5.44 6.94
N VAL A 61 -7.08 -4.62 5.98
CA VAL A 61 -5.66 -4.27 5.77
C VAL A 61 -5.50 -2.76 5.90
N HIS A 62 -4.52 -2.33 6.68
CA HIS A 62 -4.02 -0.95 6.74
C HIS A 62 -2.71 -0.84 5.99
N LEU A 63 -2.61 0.15 5.10
CA LEU A 63 -1.38 0.50 4.40
C LEU A 63 -1.14 2.01 4.51
N SER A 64 0.03 2.39 4.98
CA SER A 64 0.55 3.75 4.86
C SER A 64 1.63 3.73 3.79
N VAL A 65 1.34 4.35 2.64
CA VAL A 65 2.19 4.30 1.46
C VAL A 65 2.56 5.70 0.99
N ALA A 66 3.76 5.86 0.45
CA ALA A 66 4.17 7.06 -0.25
C ALA A 66 4.15 6.83 -1.76
N ILE A 67 3.23 7.53 -2.44
CA ILE A 67 2.97 7.37 -3.87
C ILE A 67 3.51 8.61 -4.60
N PRO A 68 4.39 8.45 -5.62
CA PRO A 68 4.85 9.58 -6.41
C PRO A 68 3.68 10.35 -7.05
N PRO A 69 3.69 11.69 -7.08
CA PRO A 69 2.54 12.48 -7.55
C PRO A 69 2.20 12.28 -9.04
N LYS A 70 3.13 11.69 -9.83
CA LYS A 70 2.89 11.29 -11.22
C LYS A 70 1.95 10.07 -11.36
N LEU A 71 1.72 9.33 -10.27
CA LEU A 71 0.87 8.15 -10.24
C LEU A 71 -0.38 8.46 -9.42
N SER A 72 -1.57 8.23 -9.99
CA SER A 72 -2.81 8.42 -9.25
C SER A 72 -2.99 7.32 -8.21
N VAL A 73 -3.64 7.66 -7.08
CA VAL A 73 -3.94 6.68 -6.02
C VAL A 73 -4.83 5.55 -6.56
N ALA A 74 -5.82 5.89 -7.39
CA ALA A 74 -6.70 4.91 -8.03
C ALA A 74 -5.93 3.92 -8.92
N SER A 75 -5.00 4.40 -9.76
CA SER A 75 -4.14 3.54 -10.59
C SER A 75 -3.18 2.69 -9.75
N SER A 76 -2.73 3.21 -8.61
CA SER A 76 -1.89 2.45 -7.66
C SER A 76 -2.66 1.26 -7.06
N MET A 77 -3.96 1.45 -6.78
CA MET A 77 -4.83 0.44 -6.17
C MET A 77 -5.41 -0.58 -7.17
N GLY A 78 -5.71 -0.15 -8.40
CA GLY A 78 -6.28 -1.01 -9.45
C GLY A 78 -5.22 -1.82 -10.18
N TYR A 79 -4.64 -2.82 -9.52
CA TYR A 79 -3.83 -3.85 -10.19
C TYR A 79 -4.72 -4.85 -10.92
#